data_AF-A0A9E0J904-F1
#
_entry.id   AF-A0A9E0J904-F1
#
_cell.length_a   1.000
_cell.length_b   1.000
_cell.length_c   1.000
_cell.angle_alpha   90.00
_cell.angle_beta   90.00
_cell.angle_gamma   90.00
#
_symmetry.space_group_name_H-M   'P 1'
#
loop_
_entity.id
_entity.type
_entity.pdbx_description
1 polymer ?
#
loop_
_entity_poly.entity_id
_entity_poly.type
_entity_poly.pdbx_seq_one_letter_code
_entity_poly.pdbx_strand_id
1 'polypeptide(L)'
;MMLRRLQQAGHKPIVLMGGGTTKVGDPTDKDQSRPLLTEAQIQSNIDNIKTVFAKFLTFGDGPTDAVMVDNADWLDKLGYVQFLREFGVHFTINRMLSFESVKLRLEREQPMTFLEFNYMLMQATDFLELERKFGCTLQMGGSDQWGNILNGVELIRRVDQKPSFGLTTPLLSTASGQKMGKTVGGAVWLNADMRSPYDYWQFWRNTEDADVGRFLRLFTDMPLDEVARYEAMQGADINEAKKVLANIATTMLHGAEAAHAAGEAARKAFEEGALSADLPTFEIAMSDLEVGIVLAALATDAGLATSRGEARRLAKGGGLRVNDKAETDGDRTLTDADLVEGVIKLGAGKKKIVLIKPV
;
A
#
# COMPACT_ATOMS: atom_id res chain seq x y z
N MET A 1 -6.00 -6.17 -9.41
CA MET A 1 -7.41 -5.72 -9.23
C MET A 1 -8.20 -5.66 -10.52
N MET A 2 -7.77 -4.95 -11.58
CA MET A 2 -8.53 -4.89 -12.85
C MET A 2 -8.86 -6.28 -13.41
N LEU A 3 -7.87 -7.17 -13.50
CA LEU A 3 -8.09 -8.56 -13.93
C LEU A 3 -9.06 -9.33 -13.04
N ARG A 4 -9.09 -9.03 -11.73
CA ARG A 4 -10.04 -9.64 -10.79
C ARG A 4 -11.47 -9.19 -11.08
N ARG A 5 -11.68 -7.90 -11.32
CA ARG A 5 -12.99 -7.36 -11.73
C ARG A 5 -13.43 -7.94 -13.07
N LEU A 6 -12.50 -8.05 -14.02
CA LEU A 6 -12.73 -8.70 -15.31
C LEU A 6 -13.19 -10.16 -15.12
N GLN A 7 -12.53 -10.92 -14.23
CA GLN A 7 -12.91 -12.30 -13.91
C GLN A 7 -14.29 -12.40 -13.26
N GLN A 8 -14.58 -11.54 -12.28
CA GLN A 8 -15.87 -11.49 -11.59
C GLN A 8 -17.04 -11.15 -12.54
N ALA A 9 -16.76 -10.41 -13.61
CA ALA A 9 -17.72 -10.12 -14.68
C ALA A 9 -17.92 -11.28 -15.68
N GLY A 10 -17.27 -12.44 -15.45
CA GLY A 10 -17.46 -13.64 -16.27
C GLY A 10 -16.54 -13.72 -17.49
N HIS A 11 -15.46 -12.94 -17.54
CA HIS A 11 -14.46 -13.03 -18.59
C HIS A 11 -13.24 -13.86 -18.14
N LYS A 12 -12.36 -14.20 -19.09
CA LYS A 12 -11.14 -14.98 -18.86
C LYS A 12 -9.90 -14.08 -18.79
N PRO A 13 -9.31 -13.83 -17.60
CA PRO A 13 -8.09 -13.03 -17.50
C PRO A 13 -6.86 -13.80 -17.99
N ILE A 14 -5.97 -13.10 -18.68
CA ILE A 14 -4.64 -13.62 -19.04
C ILE A 14 -3.61 -12.77 -18.30
N VAL A 15 -2.80 -13.41 -17.45
CA VAL A 15 -1.66 -12.78 -16.79
C VAL A 15 -0.42 -13.09 -17.62
N LEU A 16 0.09 -12.08 -18.32
CA LEU A 16 1.33 -12.19 -19.08
C LEU A 16 2.54 -11.86 -18.19
N MET A 17 3.42 -12.85 -18.03
CA MET A 17 4.74 -12.69 -17.44
C MET A 17 5.72 -12.25 -18.53
N GLY A 18 6.53 -11.24 -18.21
CA GLY A 18 7.46 -10.64 -19.16
C GLY A 18 8.86 -11.26 -19.14
N GLY A 19 9.00 -12.59 -19.18
CA GLY A 19 10.31 -13.24 -19.11
C GLY A 19 11.23 -12.84 -20.26
N GLY A 20 10.72 -12.77 -21.48
CA GLY A 20 11.43 -12.30 -22.66
C GLY A 20 11.66 -10.78 -22.65
N THR A 21 10.63 -9.99 -22.35
CA THR A 21 10.73 -8.51 -22.34
C THR A 21 11.61 -7.97 -21.21
N THR A 22 11.74 -8.68 -20.08
CA THR A 22 12.64 -8.29 -18.98
C THR A 22 14.11 -8.34 -19.39
N LYS A 23 14.49 -9.16 -20.37
CA LYS A 23 15.86 -9.21 -20.92
C LYS A 23 16.24 -7.93 -21.68
N VAL A 24 15.25 -7.12 -22.05
CA VAL A 24 15.38 -5.85 -22.78
C VAL A 24 15.14 -4.65 -21.84
N GLY A 25 14.03 -4.70 -21.10
CA GLY A 25 13.61 -3.67 -20.14
C GLY A 25 12.70 -2.60 -20.73
N ASP A 26 11.57 -2.32 -20.06
CA ASP A 26 10.62 -1.26 -20.46
C ASP A 26 11.18 0.15 -20.16
N PRO A 27 11.36 1.01 -21.19
CA PRO A 27 11.82 2.39 -21.00
C PRO A 27 10.72 3.38 -20.60
N THR A 28 9.45 2.97 -20.62
CA THR A 28 8.29 3.86 -20.43
C THR A 28 8.33 4.53 -19.05
N ASP A 29 8.27 5.87 -19.04
CA ASP A 29 8.33 6.71 -17.83
C ASP A 29 9.56 6.47 -16.91
N LYS A 30 10.70 6.06 -17.49
CA LYS A 30 11.97 5.85 -16.76
C LYS A 30 13.11 6.71 -17.31
N ASP A 31 13.78 7.42 -16.40
CA ASP A 31 14.94 8.29 -16.69
C ASP A 31 16.28 7.51 -16.76
N GLN A 32 16.35 6.31 -16.17
CA GLN A 32 17.59 5.50 -16.10
C GLN A 32 17.38 4.14 -16.76
N SER A 33 18.45 3.61 -17.38
CA SER A 33 18.47 2.26 -17.94
C SER A 33 18.30 1.21 -16.84
N ARG A 34 17.57 0.14 -17.14
CA ARG A 34 17.35 -0.96 -16.20
C ARG A 34 18.58 -1.88 -16.14
N PRO A 35 18.93 -2.42 -14.96
CA PRO A 35 19.95 -3.45 -14.88
C PRO A 35 19.50 -4.71 -15.62
N LEU A 36 20.43 -5.35 -16.34
CA LEU A 36 20.18 -6.65 -16.96
C LEU A 36 20.20 -7.74 -15.88
N LEU A 37 19.10 -8.47 -15.76
CA LEU A 37 18.95 -9.56 -14.81
C LEU A 37 19.42 -10.88 -15.44
N THR A 38 19.91 -11.79 -14.60
CA THR A 38 20.20 -13.17 -15.04
C THR A 38 18.90 -13.96 -15.22
N GLU A 39 18.93 -15.02 -16.04
CA GLU A 39 17.75 -15.88 -16.23
C GLU A 39 17.23 -16.47 -14.92
N ALA A 40 18.13 -16.87 -14.01
CA ALA A 40 17.75 -17.36 -12.69
C ALA A 40 17.03 -16.29 -11.84
N GLN A 41 17.47 -15.03 -11.92
CA GLN A 41 16.79 -13.92 -11.24
C GLN A 41 15.42 -13.63 -11.86
N ILE A 42 15.32 -13.65 -13.19
CA ILE A 42 14.05 -13.47 -13.92
C ILE A 42 13.06 -14.56 -13.50
N GLN A 43 13.49 -15.82 -13.51
CA GLN A 43 12.64 -16.95 -13.12
C GLN A 43 12.18 -16.85 -11.66
N SER A 44 13.10 -16.54 -10.73
CA SER A 44 12.75 -16.32 -9.31
C SER A 44 11.74 -15.18 -9.13
N ASN A 45 11.91 -14.07 -9.86
CA ASN A 45 10.95 -12.97 -9.83
C ASN A 45 9.59 -13.39 -10.39
N ILE A 46 9.57 -14.12 -11.50
CA ILE A 46 8.34 -14.64 -12.10
C ILE A 46 7.60 -15.49 -11.09
N ASP A 47 8.25 -16.49 -10.50
CA ASP A 47 7.63 -17.44 -9.56
C ASP A 47 7.07 -16.72 -8.33
N ASN A 48 7.80 -15.75 -7.80
CA ASN A 48 7.30 -14.89 -6.71
C ASN A 48 6.07 -14.07 -7.11
N ILE A 49 6.07 -13.45 -8.30
CA ILE A 49 4.92 -12.68 -8.80
C ILE A 49 3.70 -13.60 -9.00
N LYS A 50 3.89 -14.85 -9.45
CA LYS A 50 2.79 -15.81 -9.62
C LYS A 50 2.02 -16.02 -8.32
N THR A 51 2.74 -16.14 -7.19
CA THR A 51 2.12 -16.32 -5.87
C THR A 51 1.19 -15.18 -5.49
N VAL A 52 1.49 -13.96 -5.91
CA VAL A 52 0.65 -12.78 -5.65
C VAL A 52 -0.63 -12.85 -6.48
N PHE A 53 -0.52 -13.12 -7.78
CA PHE A 53 -1.70 -13.23 -8.65
C PHE A 53 -2.64 -14.36 -8.22
N ALA A 54 -2.09 -15.49 -7.76
CA ALA A 54 -2.84 -16.64 -7.24
C ALA A 54 -3.77 -16.29 -6.05
N LYS A 55 -3.49 -15.20 -5.32
CA LYS A 55 -4.35 -14.73 -4.23
C LYS A 55 -5.56 -13.94 -4.72
N PHE A 56 -5.47 -13.33 -5.90
CA PHE A 56 -6.49 -12.43 -6.43
C PHE A 56 -7.30 -13.01 -7.59
N LEU A 57 -6.83 -14.07 -8.23
CA LEU A 57 -7.47 -14.69 -9.39
C LEU A 57 -7.65 -16.18 -9.16
N THR A 58 -8.73 -16.74 -9.69
CA THR A 58 -8.92 -18.20 -9.75
C THR A 58 -8.27 -18.71 -11.03
N PHE A 59 -7.33 -19.64 -10.91
CA PHE A 59 -6.63 -20.27 -12.05
C PHE A 59 -7.16 -21.68 -12.29
N GLY A 60 -7.13 -22.13 -13.56
CA GLY A 60 -7.69 -23.41 -13.98
C GLY A 60 -8.03 -23.46 -15.46
N ASP A 61 -8.74 -24.53 -15.85
CA ASP A 61 -9.11 -24.80 -17.25
C ASP A 61 -10.55 -24.37 -17.60
N GLY A 62 -11.28 -23.82 -16.62
CA GLY A 62 -12.64 -23.32 -16.81
C GLY A 62 -12.72 -22.14 -17.80
N PRO A 63 -13.93 -21.83 -18.30
CA PRO A 63 -14.14 -20.77 -19.29
C PRO A 63 -13.76 -19.38 -18.78
N THR A 64 -13.82 -19.15 -17.47
CA THR A 64 -13.47 -17.88 -16.81
C THR A 64 -12.18 -17.97 -15.99
N ASP A 65 -11.59 -19.16 -15.89
CA ASP A 65 -10.40 -19.37 -15.09
C ASP A 65 -9.21 -18.68 -15.73
N ALA A 66 -8.48 -17.92 -14.91
CA ALA A 66 -7.33 -17.18 -15.36
C ALA A 66 -6.23 -18.13 -15.82
N VAL A 67 -5.46 -17.68 -16.81
CA VAL A 67 -4.25 -18.37 -17.26
C VAL A 67 -3.05 -17.46 -17.06
N MET A 68 -1.91 -18.07 -16.78
CA MET A 68 -0.64 -17.38 -16.65
C MET A 68 0.32 -17.91 -17.69
N VAL A 69 0.89 -17.00 -18.48
CA VAL A 69 1.73 -17.32 -19.64
C VAL A 69 2.96 -16.45 -19.63
N ASP A 70 4.06 -16.89 -20.24
CA ASP A 70 5.31 -16.14 -20.30
C ASP A 70 5.64 -15.80 -21.75
N ASN A 71 5.93 -14.53 -22.04
CA ASN A 71 6.32 -14.13 -23.39
C ASN A 71 7.69 -14.66 -23.84
N ALA A 72 8.51 -15.17 -22.91
CA ALA A 72 9.69 -15.95 -23.25
C ALA A 72 9.35 -17.14 -24.17
N ASP A 73 8.14 -17.71 -24.06
CA ASP A 73 7.70 -18.86 -24.85
C ASP A 73 7.70 -18.62 -26.36
N TRP A 74 7.58 -17.37 -26.80
CA TRP A 74 7.68 -16.99 -28.22
C TRP A 74 8.87 -16.08 -28.50
N LEU A 75 9.12 -15.06 -27.68
CA LEU A 75 10.16 -14.07 -27.95
C LEU A 75 11.56 -14.67 -28.00
N ASP A 76 11.89 -15.65 -27.15
CA ASP A 76 13.21 -16.28 -27.13
C ASP A 76 13.48 -17.16 -28.36
N LYS A 77 12.42 -17.54 -29.09
CA LYS A 77 12.52 -18.41 -30.28
C LYS A 77 12.62 -17.61 -31.57
N LEU A 78 12.30 -16.31 -31.54
CA LEU A 78 12.32 -15.46 -32.71
C LEU A 78 13.75 -15.00 -32.98
N GLY A 79 14.30 -15.40 -34.14
CA GLY A 79 15.58 -14.85 -34.58
C GLY A 79 15.46 -13.36 -34.92
N TYR A 80 16.50 -12.56 -34.69
CA TYR A 80 16.46 -11.11 -34.92
C TYR A 80 15.97 -10.71 -36.32
N VAL A 81 16.52 -11.34 -37.37
CA VAL A 81 16.10 -11.07 -38.76
C VAL A 81 14.67 -11.51 -39.02
N GLN A 82 14.24 -12.63 -38.42
CA GLN A 82 12.87 -13.09 -38.52
C GLN A 82 11.91 -12.08 -37.87
N PHE A 83 12.19 -11.66 -36.64
CA PHE A 83 11.39 -10.67 -35.92
C PHE A 83 11.22 -9.36 -36.70
N LEU A 84 12.30 -8.83 -37.27
CA LEU A 84 12.24 -7.62 -38.08
C LEU A 84 11.41 -7.78 -39.35
N ARG A 85 11.52 -8.92 -40.04
CA ARG A 85 10.78 -9.18 -41.27
C ARG A 85 9.29 -9.43 -41.01
N GLU A 86 8.98 -10.12 -39.92
CA GLU A 86 7.62 -10.53 -39.59
C GLU A 86 6.84 -9.40 -38.92
N PHE A 87 7.44 -8.71 -37.95
CA PHE A 87 6.76 -7.68 -37.17
C PHE A 87 7.30 -6.28 -37.45
N GLY A 88 8.62 -6.12 -37.55
CA GLY A 88 9.29 -4.82 -37.70
C GLY A 88 8.79 -3.98 -38.88
N VAL A 89 8.39 -4.61 -39.99
CA VAL A 89 7.83 -3.95 -41.18
C VAL A 89 6.53 -3.17 -40.90
N HIS A 90 5.83 -3.49 -39.81
CA HIS A 90 4.58 -2.84 -39.42
C HIS A 90 4.80 -1.59 -38.55
N PHE A 91 6.04 -1.27 -38.17
CA PHE A 91 6.38 -0.14 -37.32
C PHE A 91 7.16 0.93 -38.11
N THR A 92 6.80 2.19 -37.92
CA THR A 92 7.55 3.31 -38.50
C THR A 92 8.23 4.11 -37.41
N ILE A 93 9.50 4.46 -37.63
CA ILE A 93 10.28 5.25 -36.68
C ILE A 93 9.58 6.58 -36.39
N ASN A 94 9.07 7.29 -37.42
CA ASN A 94 8.36 8.55 -37.24
C ASN A 94 7.16 8.43 -36.28
N ARG A 95 6.40 7.34 -36.36
CA ARG A 95 5.27 7.11 -35.45
C ARG A 95 5.77 6.79 -34.03
N MET A 96 6.78 5.94 -33.90
CA MET A 96 7.35 5.60 -32.60
C MET A 96 7.89 6.83 -31.86
N LEU A 97 8.53 7.75 -32.57
CA LEU A 97 9.04 9.01 -32.01
C LEU A 97 7.94 9.98 -31.57
N SER A 98 6.69 9.81 -32.06
CA SER A 98 5.56 10.66 -31.69
C SER A 98 4.92 10.31 -30.35
N PHE A 99 5.23 9.14 -29.78
CA PHE A 99 4.71 8.77 -28.46
C PHE A 99 5.32 9.66 -27.39
N GLU A 100 4.48 10.25 -26.53
CA GLU A 100 4.90 11.23 -25.52
C GLU A 100 6.03 10.73 -24.62
N SER A 101 6.01 9.45 -24.22
CA SER A 101 7.07 8.85 -23.40
C SER A 101 8.44 8.84 -24.09
N VAL A 102 8.47 8.61 -25.41
CA VAL A 102 9.69 8.62 -26.23
C VAL A 102 10.13 10.05 -26.51
N LYS A 103 9.18 10.88 -26.93
CA LYS A 103 9.39 12.29 -27.28
C LYS A 103 10.01 13.07 -26.11
N LEU A 104 9.43 12.97 -24.91
CA LEU A 104 9.93 13.65 -23.71
C LEU A 104 11.37 13.24 -23.36
N ARG A 105 11.73 11.97 -23.53
CA ARG A 105 13.07 11.47 -23.22
C ARG A 105 14.10 12.03 -24.21
N LEU A 106 13.75 12.10 -25.49
CA LEU A 106 14.59 12.70 -26.53
C LEU A 106 14.73 14.21 -26.36
N GLU A 107 13.64 14.93 -26.03
CA GLU A 107 13.66 16.37 -25.74
C GLU A 107 14.54 16.72 -24.53
N ARG A 108 14.63 15.82 -23.55
CA ARG A 108 15.52 15.94 -22.38
C ARG A 108 16.96 15.50 -22.65
N GLU A 109 17.31 15.20 -23.90
CA GLU A 109 18.61 14.65 -24.31
C GLU A 109 19.02 13.39 -23.52
N GLN A 110 18.05 12.66 -22.97
CA GLN A 110 18.31 11.42 -22.27
C GLN A 110 18.54 10.30 -23.29
N PRO A 111 19.65 9.55 -23.20
CA PRO A 111 19.92 8.46 -24.13
C PRO A 111 18.80 7.42 -24.11
N MET A 112 18.37 6.99 -25.30
CA MET A 112 17.51 5.83 -25.47
C MET A 112 18.25 4.82 -26.35
N THR A 113 18.49 3.64 -25.80
CA THR A 113 19.21 2.58 -26.51
C THR A 113 18.33 1.93 -27.57
N PHE A 114 18.95 1.33 -28.59
CA PHE A 114 18.23 0.52 -29.57
C PHE A 114 17.44 -0.63 -28.91
N LEU A 115 18.00 -1.20 -27.84
CA LEU A 115 17.35 -2.25 -27.03
C LEU A 115 16.01 -1.75 -26.47
N GLU A 116 16.03 -0.63 -25.75
CA GLU A 116 14.85 0.01 -25.19
C GLU A 116 13.82 0.39 -26.26
N PHE A 117 14.27 0.90 -27.41
CA PHE A 117 13.37 1.27 -28.51
C PHE A 117 12.62 0.06 -29.10
N ASN A 118 13.23 -1.13 -29.08
CA ASN A 118 12.59 -2.37 -29.56
C ASN A 118 11.55 -2.94 -28.58
N TYR A 119 11.51 -2.47 -27.32
CA TYR A 119 10.53 -2.93 -26.34
C TYR A 119 9.08 -2.78 -26.84
N MET A 120 8.78 -1.67 -27.51
CA MET A 120 7.44 -1.38 -28.06
C MET A 120 6.99 -2.42 -29.08
N LEU A 121 7.92 -2.94 -29.89
CA LEU A 121 7.64 -3.97 -30.88
C LEU A 121 7.38 -5.31 -30.19
N MET A 122 8.15 -5.64 -29.15
CA MET A 122 8.00 -6.88 -28.39
C MET A 122 6.64 -6.93 -27.68
N GLN A 123 6.26 -5.89 -26.96
CA GLN A 123 4.95 -5.84 -26.29
C GLN A 123 3.78 -5.84 -27.28
N ALA A 124 3.93 -5.21 -28.45
CA ALA A 124 2.92 -5.29 -29.50
C ALA A 124 2.77 -6.72 -30.05
N THR A 125 3.90 -7.42 -30.23
CA THR A 125 3.94 -8.83 -30.64
C THR A 125 3.28 -9.72 -29.60
N ASP A 126 3.48 -9.45 -28.31
CA ASP A 126 2.80 -10.18 -27.24
C ASP A 126 1.27 -10.12 -27.38
N PHE A 127 0.70 -8.95 -27.70
CA PHE A 127 -0.75 -8.85 -27.88
C PHE A 127 -1.23 -9.70 -29.07
N LEU A 128 -0.50 -9.66 -30.19
CA LEU A 128 -0.81 -10.47 -31.37
C LEU A 128 -0.75 -11.97 -31.06
N GLU A 129 0.29 -12.42 -30.37
CA GLU A 129 0.44 -13.83 -29.97
C GLU A 129 -0.67 -14.28 -29.01
N LEU A 130 -1.05 -13.42 -28.06
CA LEU A 130 -2.16 -13.69 -27.14
C LEU A 130 -3.52 -13.73 -27.85
N GLU A 131 -3.74 -12.88 -28.86
CA GLU A 131 -4.92 -12.94 -29.72
C GLU A 131 -4.98 -14.28 -30.45
N ARG A 132 -3.88 -14.67 -31.10
CA ARG A 132 -3.81 -15.90 -31.89
C ARG A 132 -3.98 -17.17 -31.06
N LYS A 133 -3.36 -17.23 -29.87
CA LYS A 133 -3.36 -18.41 -29.01
C LYS A 133 -4.60 -18.53 -28.13
N PHE A 134 -5.12 -17.41 -27.64
CA PHE A 134 -6.16 -17.39 -26.60
C PHE A 134 -7.41 -16.58 -26.98
N GLY A 135 -7.45 -15.97 -28.18
CA GLY A 135 -8.54 -15.08 -28.56
C GLY A 135 -8.59 -13.80 -27.71
N CYS A 136 -7.44 -13.35 -27.19
CA CYS A 136 -7.37 -12.13 -26.39
C CYS A 136 -7.73 -10.90 -27.21
N THR A 137 -8.82 -10.21 -26.85
CA THR A 137 -9.30 -9.01 -27.56
C THR A 137 -9.11 -7.70 -26.80
N LEU A 138 -8.69 -7.75 -25.53
CA LEU A 138 -8.54 -6.57 -24.67
C LEU A 138 -7.22 -6.63 -23.90
N GLN A 139 -6.37 -5.63 -24.07
CA GLN A 139 -5.19 -5.41 -23.22
C GLN A 139 -5.45 -4.28 -22.24
N MET A 140 -5.08 -4.52 -20.98
CA MET A 140 -5.27 -3.58 -19.87
C MET A 140 -3.94 -3.19 -19.23
N GLY A 141 -3.79 -1.93 -18.80
CA GLY A 141 -2.59 -1.47 -18.12
C GLY A 141 -2.74 -0.12 -17.41
N GLY A 142 -1.64 0.39 -16.85
CA GLY A 142 -1.57 1.77 -16.37
C GLY A 142 -1.57 2.78 -17.52
N SER A 143 -1.85 4.04 -17.24
CA SER A 143 -1.90 5.10 -18.26
C SER A 143 -0.57 5.32 -18.99
N ASP A 144 0.54 4.99 -18.33
CA ASP A 144 1.88 4.95 -18.92
C ASP A 144 1.99 3.95 -20.09
N GLN A 145 1.24 2.85 -20.05
CA GLN A 145 1.30 1.79 -21.06
C GLN A 145 0.46 2.06 -22.32
N TRP A 146 -0.20 3.22 -22.42
CA TRP A 146 -1.13 3.52 -23.51
C TRP A 146 -0.50 3.38 -24.91
N GLY A 147 0.70 3.92 -25.11
CA GLY A 147 1.41 3.85 -26.39
C GLY A 147 1.69 2.41 -26.83
N ASN A 148 2.15 1.57 -25.90
CA ASN A 148 2.49 0.17 -26.19
C ASN A 148 1.23 -0.67 -26.46
N ILE A 149 0.16 -0.46 -25.69
CA ILE A 149 -1.13 -1.12 -25.90
C ILE A 149 -1.69 -0.80 -27.30
N LEU A 150 -1.68 0.49 -27.69
CA LEU A 150 -2.14 0.90 -29.01
C LEU A 150 -1.32 0.30 -30.15
N ASN A 151 0.00 0.13 -29.96
CA ASN A 151 0.84 -0.54 -30.95
C ASN A 151 0.43 -2.00 -31.14
N GLY A 152 0.09 -2.72 -30.05
CA GLY A 152 -0.46 -4.07 -30.15
C GLY A 152 -1.80 -4.11 -30.90
N VAL A 153 -2.72 -3.18 -30.60
CA VAL A 153 -4.01 -3.07 -31.30
C VAL A 153 -3.81 -2.84 -32.80
N GLU A 154 -2.90 -1.93 -33.16
CA GLU A 154 -2.59 -1.64 -34.56
C GLU A 154 -1.88 -2.80 -35.26
N LEU A 155 -1.02 -3.54 -34.56
CA LEU A 155 -0.37 -4.72 -35.11
C LEU A 155 -1.39 -5.81 -35.43
N ILE A 156 -2.30 -6.13 -34.50
CA ILE A 156 -3.40 -7.09 -34.72
C ILE A 156 -4.25 -6.68 -35.92
N ARG A 157 -4.62 -5.39 -35.99
CA ARG A 157 -5.39 -4.86 -37.12
C ARG A 157 -4.65 -5.00 -38.45
N ARG A 158 -3.32 -4.79 -38.49
CA ARG A 158 -2.53 -4.84 -39.73
C ARG A 158 -2.28 -6.26 -40.19
N VAL A 159 -1.91 -7.15 -39.26
CA VAL A 159 -1.46 -8.51 -39.56
C VAL A 159 -2.67 -9.44 -39.75
N ASP A 160 -3.59 -9.44 -38.78
CA ASP A 160 -4.68 -10.42 -38.74
C ASP A 160 -6.06 -9.82 -39.11
N GLN A 161 -6.14 -8.50 -39.32
CA GLN A 161 -7.38 -7.78 -39.68
C GLN A 161 -8.53 -8.00 -38.68
N LYS A 162 -8.20 -8.17 -37.40
CA LYS A 162 -9.18 -8.38 -36.32
C LYS A 162 -9.34 -7.15 -35.43
N PRO A 163 -10.52 -6.96 -34.82
CA PRO A 163 -10.72 -5.92 -33.82
C PRO A 163 -10.07 -6.32 -32.48
N SER A 164 -9.42 -5.35 -31.84
CA SER A 164 -8.85 -5.48 -30.49
C SER A 164 -8.91 -4.13 -29.79
N PHE A 165 -8.89 -4.15 -28.46
CA PHE A 165 -9.15 -2.99 -27.62
C PHE A 165 -8.03 -2.78 -26.60
N GLY A 166 -7.84 -1.52 -26.22
CA GLY A 166 -6.96 -1.12 -25.13
C GLY A 166 -7.75 -0.39 -24.05
N LEU A 167 -7.47 -0.68 -22.79
CA LEU A 167 -8.04 0.03 -21.65
C LEU A 167 -6.94 0.37 -20.64
N THR A 168 -6.83 1.63 -20.29
CA THR A 168 -5.87 2.08 -19.28
C THR A 168 -6.57 2.68 -18.07
N THR A 169 -5.94 2.56 -16.91
CA THR A 169 -6.35 3.27 -15.68
C THR A 169 -5.37 4.37 -15.34
N PRO A 170 -5.83 5.50 -14.76
CA PRO A 170 -4.94 6.56 -14.32
C PRO A 170 -3.93 6.03 -13.29
N LEU A 171 -2.73 6.58 -13.29
CA LEU A 171 -1.78 6.36 -12.20
C LEU A 171 -2.37 6.88 -10.89
N LEU A 172 -2.21 6.09 -9.83
CA LEU A 172 -2.80 6.42 -8.53
C LEU A 172 -1.90 7.40 -7.76
N SER A 173 -2.46 8.56 -7.46
CA SER A 173 -1.96 9.51 -6.47
C SER A 173 -2.79 9.45 -5.18
N THR A 174 -2.23 9.93 -4.08
CA THR A 174 -2.96 10.30 -2.86
C THR A 174 -3.64 11.66 -3.04
N ALA A 175 -4.54 12.03 -2.13
CA ALA A 175 -5.17 13.35 -2.10
C ALA A 175 -4.15 14.48 -1.91
N SER A 176 -3.05 14.23 -1.19
CA SER A 176 -1.88 15.12 -1.09
C SER A 176 -1.03 15.20 -2.37
N GLY A 177 -1.38 14.47 -3.44
CA GLY A 177 -0.68 14.47 -4.73
C GLY A 177 0.56 13.58 -4.80
N GLN A 178 0.85 12.80 -3.75
CA GLN A 178 1.97 11.85 -3.76
C GLN A 178 1.61 10.61 -4.58
N LYS A 179 2.58 10.04 -5.32
CA LYS A 179 2.37 8.74 -5.99
C LYS A 179 2.29 7.64 -4.94
N MET A 180 1.23 6.83 -4.98
CA MET A 180 0.93 5.80 -3.95
C MET A 180 2.08 4.79 -3.75
N GLY A 181 2.88 4.51 -4.79
CA GLY A 181 4.02 3.59 -4.73
C GLY A 181 5.37 4.20 -4.30
N LYS A 182 5.42 5.49 -3.97
CA LYS A 182 6.63 6.17 -3.48
C LYS A 182 6.38 6.74 -2.09
N THR A 183 6.10 5.86 -1.12
CA THR A 183 6.02 6.28 0.27
C THR A 183 7.41 6.70 0.78
N VAL A 184 7.47 7.44 1.90
CA VAL A 184 8.73 7.82 2.55
C VAL A 184 9.60 6.58 2.88
N GLY A 185 8.98 5.40 3.08
CA GLY A 185 9.64 4.12 3.30
C GLY A 185 9.92 3.29 2.03
N GLY A 186 9.66 3.82 0.84
CA GLY A 186 9.83 3.11 -0.43
C GLY A 186 8.55 2.44 -0.95
N ALA A 187 8.71 1.35 -1.70
CA ALA A 187 7.61 0.62 -2.33
C ALA A 187 6.82 -0.21 -1.31
N VAL A 188 5.50 -0.31 -1.52
CA VAL A 188 4.63 -1.18 -0.71
C VAL A 188 4.62 -2.56 -1.35
N TRP A 189 5.46 -3.46 -0.85
CA TRP A 189 5.56 -4.83 -1.34
C TRP A 189 4.36 -5.68 -0.94
N LEU A 190 4.01 -6.63 -1.81
CA LEU A 190 2.88 -7.55 -1.60
C LEU A 190 3.30 -8.91 -1.03
N ASN A 191 4.60 -9.24 -1.10
CA ASN A 191 5.14 -10.44 -0.50
C ASN A 191 5.47 -10.17 0.98
N ALA A 192 5.04 -11.08 1.86
CA ALA A 192 5.22 -11.00 3.30
C ALA A 192 6.70 -10.96 3.73
N ASP A 193 7.59 -11.57 2.94
CA ASP A 193 9.04 -11.59 3.21
C ASP A 193 9.69 -10.21 3.03
N MET A 194 9.07 -9.34 2.22
CA MET A 194 9.55 -7.98 1.96
C MET A 194 8.81 -6.91 2.77
N ARG A 195 7.53 -7.16 3.08
CA ARG A 195 6.71 -6.27 3.91
C ARG A 195 5.79 -7.15 4.73
N SER A 196 5.96 -7.13 6.05
CA SER A 196 5.17 -7.99 6.93
C SER A 196 3.66 -7.69 6.81
N PRO A 197 2.76 -8.65 7.11
CA PRO A 197 1.32 -8.39 7.06
C PRO A 197 0.88 -7.24 7.97
N TYR A 198 1.51 -7.09 9.14
CA TYR A 198 1.29 -5.94 10.04
C TYR A 198 1.62 -4.62 9.36
N ASP A 199 2.78 -4.57 8.72
CA ASP A 199 3.29 -3.43 8.00
C ASP A 199 2.48 -3.06 6.76
N TYR A 200 1.94 -4.05 6.05
CA TYR A 200 1.00 -3.88 4.95
C TYR A 200 -0.35 -3.36 5.45
N TRP A 201 -0.85 -3.90 6.56
CA TRP A 201 -2.07 -3.42 7.22
C TRP A 201 -1.93 -1.97 7.67
N GLN A 202 -0.79 -1.61 8.28
CA GLN A 202 -0.48 -0.24 8.72
C GLN A 202 -0.45 0.74 7.56
N PHE A 203 0.06 0.34 6.38
CA PHE A 203 0.00 1.19 5.18
C PHE A 203 -1.44 1.61 4.85
N TRP A 204 -2.37 0.65 4.82
CA TRP A 204 -3.78 0.95 4.58
C TRP A 204 -4.43 1.73 5.72
N ARG A 205 -4.09 1.40 6.97
CA ARG A 205 -4.59 2.11 8.16
C ARG A 205 -4.20 3.59 8.16
N ASN A 206 -3.07 3.93 7.55
CA ASN A 206 -2.53 5.29 7.46
C ASN A 206 -2.96 6.03 6.18
N THR A 207 -3.91 5.48 5.41
CA THR A 207 -4.53 6.17 4.27
C THR A 207 -5.10 7.52 4.69
N GLU A 208 -4.93 8.56 3.87
CA GLU A 208 -5.52 9.88 4.08
C GLU A 208 -7.05 9.82 4.08
N ASP A 209 -7.73 10.60 4.92
CA ASP A 209 -9.20 10.55 5.08
C ASP A 209 -9.92 10.68 3.73
N ALA A 210 -9.45 11.59 2.87
CA ALA A 210 -10.00 11.85 1.55
C ALA A 210 -9.84 10.68 0.55
N ASP A 211 -8.94 9.74 0.83
CA ASP A 211 -8.65 8.61 -0.06
C ASP A 211 -9.34 7.31 0.35
N VAL A 212 -9.84 7.21 1.60
CA VAL A 212 -10.40 5.96 2.14
C VAL A 212 -11.54 5.42 1.27
N GLY A 213 -12.53 6.26 0.96
CA GLY A 213 -13.67 5.87 0.11
C GLY A 213 -13.22 5.42 -1.27
N ARG A 214 -12.33 6.20 -1.91
CA ARG A 214 -11.77 5.87 -3.24
C ARG A 214 -10.99 4.55 -3.22
N PHE A 215 -10.18 4.30 -2.19
CA PHE A 215 -9.39 3.07 -2.07
C PHE A 215 -10.26 1.85 -1.75
N LEU A 216 -11.33 2.01 -0.97
CA LEU A 216 -12.34 0.97 -0.80
C LEU A 216 -12.93 0.55 -2.16
N ARG A 217 -13.29 1.51 -3.04
CA ARG A 217 -13.81 1.22 -4.39
C ARG A 217 -12.80 0.50 -5.28
N LEU A 218 -11.53 0.89 -5.23
CA LEU A 218 -10.50 0.43 -6.16
C LEU A 218 -9.84 -0.90 -5.75
N PHE A 219 -9.66 -1.12 -4.45
CA PHE A 219 -8.80 -2.19 -3.93
C PHE A 219 -9.52 -3.29 -3.15
N THR A 220 -10.83 -3.16 -2.95
CA THR A 220 -11.62 -4.17 -2.25
C THR A 220 -12.74 -4.73 -3.13
N ASP A 221 -13.34 -5.83 -2.69
CA ASP A 221 -14.58 -6.36 -3.28
C ASP A 221 -15.85 -5.83 -2.60
N MET A 222 -15.74 -4.82 -1.72
CA MET A 222 -16.87 -4.27 -0.98
C MET A 222 -17.97 -3.75 -1.92
N PRO A 223 -19.26 -4.05 -1.64
CA PRO A 223 -20.40 -3.47 -2.36
C PRO A 223 -20.39 -1.93 -2.32
N LEU A 224 -20.75 -1.28 -3.44
CA LEU A 224 -20.62 0.18 -3.57
C LEU A 224 -21.51 0.99 -2.61
N ASP A 225 -22.63 0.41 -2.18
CA ASP A 225 -23.52 0.95 -1.16
C ASP A 225 -22.88 0.91 0.23
N GLU A 226 -22.19 -0.18 0.59
CA GLU A 226 -21.38 -0.23 1.81
C GLU A 226 -20.21 0.75 1.75
N VAL A 227 -19.53 0.88 0.60
CA VAL A 227 -18.46 1.86 0.44
C VAL A 227 -18.99 3.28 0.66
N ALA A 228 -20.16 3.62 0.11
CA ALA A 228 -20.77 4.92 0.30
C ALA A 228 -21.06 5.23 1.77
N ARG A 229 -21.42 4.23 2.58
CA ARG A 229 -21.61 4.38 4.04
C ARG A 229 -20.31 4.75 4.74
N TYR A 230 -19.20 4.10 4.43
CA TYR A 230 -17.90 4.39 5.03
C TYR A 230 -17.31 5.72 4.53
N GLU A 231 -17.54 6.06 3.26
CA GLU A 231 -17.09 7.31 2.65
C GLU A 231 -17.78 8.55 3.26
N ALA A 232 -19.00 8.38 3.78
CA ALA A 232 -19.73 9.44 4.47
C ALA A 232 -19.24 9.71 5.92
N MET A 233 -18.38 8.84 6.47
CA MET A 233 -17.87 9.01 7.83
C MET A 233 -16.88 10.18 7.92
N GLN A 234 -16.96 10.97 9.00
CA GLN A 234 -16.11 12.13 9.23
C GLN A 234 -15.67 12.21 10.69
N GLY A 235 -14.67 13.07 10.98
CA GLY A 235 -14.21 13.30 12.35
C GLY A 235 -13.61 12.03 12.96
N ALA A 236 -14.08 11.62 14.13
CA ALA A 236 -13.57 10.41 14.79
C ALA A 236 -13.95 9.12 14.05
N ASP A 237 -15.11 9.10 13.38
CA ASP A 237 -15.69 7.90 12.77
C ASP A 237 -14.92 7.41 11.55
N ILE A 238 -14.16 8.29 10.87
CA ILE A 238 -13.31 7.91 9.73
C ILE A 238 -12.24 6.86 10.12
N ASN A 239 -11.87 6.78 11.41
CA ASN A 239 -10.93 5.77 11.88
C ASN A 239 -11.49 4.35 11.71
N GLU A 240 -12.81 4.17 11.81
CA GLU A 240 -13.43 2.87 11.55
C GLU A 240 -13.36 2.52 10.06
N ALA A 241 -13.62 3.49 9.17
CA ALA A 241 -13.46 3.29 7.73
C ALA A 241 -12.02 2.88 7.35
N LYS A 242 -11.00 3.51 7.98
CA LYS A 242 -9.58 3.14 7.77
C LYS A 242 -9.26 1.73 8.27
N LYS A 243 -9.77 1.33 9.44
CA LYS A 243 -9.61 -0.04 9.95
C LYS A 243 -10.24 -1.06 8.99
N VAL A 244 -11.44 -0.75 8.47
CA VAL A 244 -12.14 -1.62 7.53
C VAL A 244 -11.36 -1.77 6.22
N LEU A 245 -10.86 -0.68 5.65
CA LEU A 245 -9.99 -0.72 4.46
C LEU A 245 -8.77 -1.61 4.71
N ALA A 246 -8.07 -1.40 5.84
CA ALA A 246 -6.88 -2.16 6.19
C ALA A 246 -7.17 -3.66 6.38
N ASN A 247 -8.26 -4.00 7.08
CA ASN A 247 -8.68 -5.36 7.30
C ASN A 247 -9.01 -6.08 5.98
N ILE A 248 -9.79 -5.46 5.10
CA ILE A 248 -10.20 -6.10 3.84
C ILE A 248 -9.01 -6.26 2.90
N ALA A 249 -8.23 -5.21 2.68
CA ALA A 249 -7.07 -5.27 1.80
C ALA A 249 -6.05 -6.32 2.29
N THR A 250 -5.79 -6.37 3.60
CA THR A 250 -4.89 -7.37 4.19
C THR A 250 -5.48 -8.78 4.11
N THR A 251 -6.79 -8.95 4.31
CA THR A 251 -7.46 -10.25 4.19
C THR A 251 -7.33 -10.80 2.77
N MET A 252 -7.53 -9.96 1.75
CA MET A 252 -7.44 -10.36 0.35
C MET A 252 -6.03 -10.82 -0.06
N LEU A 253 -4.97 -10.26 0.55
CA LEU A 253 -3.59 -10.57 0.20
C LEU A 253 -2.92 -11.59 1.14
N HIS A 254 -3.19 -11.54 2.44
CA HIS A 254 -2.49 -12.32 3.46
C HIS A 254 -3.41 -13.28 4.22
N GLY A 255 -4.72 -13.26 3.95
CA GLY A 255 -5.70 -14.09 4.63
C GLY A 255 -6.26 -13.45 5.91
N ALA A 256 -7.37 -13.99 6.39
CA ALA A 256 -8.13 -13.43 7.51
C ALA A 256 -7.35 -13.46 8.83
N GLU A 257 -6.61 -14.53 9.09
CA GLU A 257 -5.82 -14.67 10.33
C GLU A 257 -4.73 -13.60 10.42
N ALA A 258 -3.99 -13.36 9.33
CA ALA A 258 -2.95 -12.34 9.28
C ALA A 258 -3.54 -10.92 9.45
N ALA A 259 -4.70 -10.65 8.83
CA ALA A 259 -5.38 -9.37 8.99
C ALA A 259 -5.85 -9.15 10.43
N HIS A 260 -6.43 -10.17 11.07
CA HIS A 260 -6.85 -10.12 12.47
C HIS A 260 -5.66 -9.89 13.40
N ALA A 261 -4.57 -10.66 13.22
CA ALA A 261 -3.35 -10.50 14.02
C ALA A 261 -2.74 -9.11 13.87
N ALA A 262 -2.70 -8.56 12.66
CA ALA A 262 -2.21 -7.22 12.40
C ALA A 262 -3.08 -6.13 13.06
N GLY A 263 -4.40 -6.28 12.96
CA GLY A 263 -5.36 -5.36 13.59
C GLY A 263 -5.25 -5.36 15.12
N GLU A 264 -5.14 -6.54 15.74
CA GLU A 264 -4.97 -6.66 17.19
C GLU A 264 -3.62 -6.12 17.67
N ALA A 265 -2.53 -6.37 16.93
CA ALA A 265 -1.23 -5.79 17.24
C ALA A 265 -1.28 -4.25 17.18
N ALA A 266 -1.96 -3.69 16.17
CA ALA A 266 -2.12 -2.25 16.04
C ALA A 266 -2.98 -1.65 17.18
N ARG A 267 -4.04 -2.36 17.60
CA ARG A 267 -4.88 -1.96 18.72
C ARG A 267 -4.08 -1.92 20.02
N LYS A 268 -3.33 -2.99 20.32
CA LYS A 268 -2.45 -3.06 21.49
C LYS A 268 -1.39 -1.97 21.47
N ALA A 269 -0.69 -1.80 20.35
CA ALA A 269 0.33 -0.75 20.22
C ALA A 269 -0.25 0.67 20.38
N PHE A 270 -1.51 0.90 19.99
CA PHE A 270 -2.17 2.18 20.22
C PHE A 270 -2.61 2.36 21.69
N GLU A 271 -3.10 1.30 22.33
CA GLU A 271 -3.45 1.33 23.76
C GLU A 271 -2.19 1.52 24.62
N GLU A 272 -1.16 0.72 24.39
CA GLU A 272 0.16 0.81 25.03
C GLU A 272 0.88 2.13 24.65
N GLY A 273 0.74 2.61 23.42
CA GLY A 273 1.31 3.87 22.94
C GLY A 273 0.58 5.11 23.47
N ALA A 274 -0.72 5.04 23.70
CA ALA A 274 -1.48 6.07 24.42
C ALA A 274 -1.06 6.13 25.91
N LEU A 275 -0.54 5.02 26.43
CA LEU A 275 0.13 4.96 27.73
C LEU A 275 1.60 5.38 27.69
N SER A 276 2.28 5.43 26.53
CA SER A 276 3.74 5.60 26.47
C SER A 276 4.30 6.76 25.62
N ALA A 277 3.59 7.36 24.67
CA ALA A 277 4.25 8.13 23.61
C ALA A 277 4.19 9.67 23.71
N ASP A 278 3.18 10.29 24.34
CA ASP A 278 3.00 11.75 24.30
C ASP A 278 2.76 12.42 25.66
N LEU A 279 2.78 11.65 26.75
CA LEU A 279 2.57 12.19 28.07
C LEU A 279 3.93 12.49 28.73
N PRO A 280 4.16 13.73 29.21
CA PRO A 280 5.32 14.05 30.03
C PRO A 280 5.45 13.00 31.14
N THR A 281 6.63 12.41 31.27
CA THR A 281 6.91 11.38 32.27
C THR A 281 7.79 11.98 33.36
N PHE A 282 7.42 11.75 34.61
CA PHE A 282 8.15 12.17 35.80
C PHE A 282 8.60 10.91 36.56
N GLU A 283 9.90 10.73 36.68
CA GLU A 283 10.49 9.57 37.33
C GLU A 283 10.60 9.79 38.84
N ILE A 284 10.23 8.77 39.62
CA ILE A 284 10.36 8.76 41.08
C ILE A 284 11.12 7.51 41.53
N ALA A 285 11.84 7.56 42.64
CA ALA A 285 12.47 6.36 43.18
C ALA A 285 11.38 5.39 43.69
N MET A 286 11.49 4.10 43.36
CA MET A 286 10.55 3.09 43.86
C MET A 286 10.46 3.09 45.40
N SER A 287 11.58 3.34 46.10
CA SER A 287 11.62 3.44 47.56
C SER A 287 10.75 4.56 48.13
N ASP A 288 10.60 5.67 47.40
CA ASP A 288 9.76 6.79 47.84
C ASP A 288 8.27 6.44 47.70
N LEU A 289 7.93 5.66 46.66
CA LEU A 289 6.56 5.18 46.45
C LEU A 289 6.15 4.13 47.48
N GLU A 290 7.07 3.25 47.89
CA GLU A 290 6.86 2.26 48.96
C GLU A 290 6.62 2.91 50.32
N VAL A 291 7.32 4.01 50.63
CA VAL A 291 7.09 4.81 51.85
C VAL A 291 5.78 5.59 51.78
N GLY A 292 5.34 5.92 50.56
CA GLY A 292 4.12 6.62 50.27
C GLY A 292 4.33 8.12 50.06
N ILE A 293 3.82 8.65 48.95
CA ILE A 293 4.00 10.05 48.55
C ILE A 293 2.67 10.79 48.60
N VAL A 294 2.65 11.97 49.23
CA VAL A 294 1.46 12.83 49.28
C VAL A 294 1.12 13.35 47.89
N LEU A 295 -0.12 13.15 47.43
CA LEU A 295 -0.60 13.56 46.10
C LEU A 295 -0.33 15.03 45.79
N ALA A 296 -0.59 15.95 46.73
CA ALA A 296 -0.32 17.37 46.52
C ALA A 296 1.17 17.70 46.36
N ALA A 297 2.06 16.93 46.98
CA ALA A 297 3.50 17.07 46.80
C ALA A 297 3.89 16.57 45.40
N LEU A 298 3.50 15.34 45.06
CA LEU A 298 3.83 14.73 43.77
C LEU A 298 3.27 15.51 42.57
N ALA A 299 2.05 16.03 42.67
CA ALA A 299 1.45 16.87 41.63
C ALA A 299 2.18 18.23 41.46
N THR A 300 2.79 18.75 42.53
CA THR A 300 3.60 19.98 42.43
C THR A 300 4.94 19.66 41.77
N ASP A 301 5.60 18.59 42.22
CA ASP A 301 6.92 18.18 41.74
C ASP A 301 6.87 17.76 40.25
N ALA A 302 5.78 17.12 39.84
CA ALA A 302 5.47 16.76 38.45
C ALA A 302 5.00 17.95 37.58
N GLY A 303 4.95 19.18 38.11
CA GLY A 303 4.61 20.39 37.34
C GLY A 303 3.12 20.57 37.02
N LEU A 304 2.23 19.82 37.66
CA LEU A 304 0.78 19.94 37.49
C LEU A 304 0.18 21.11 38.29
N ALA A 305 0.85 21.59 39.33
CA ALA A 305 0.49 22.75 40.14
C ALA A 305 1.72 23.60 40.51
N THR A 306 1.55 24.90 40.73
CA THR A 306 2.64 25.82 41.09
C THR A 306 3.02 25.76 42.57
N SER A 307 2.16 25.21 43.42
CA SER A 307 2.44 24.98 44.84
C SER A 307 1.59 23.86 45.44
N ARG A 308 2.03 23.29 46.57
CA ARG A 308 1.27 22.28 47.32
C ARG A 308 -0.09 22.80 47.81
N GLY A 309 -0.20 24.10 48.10
CA GLY A 309 -1.47 24.74 48.47
C GLY A 309 -2.44 24.80 47.29
N GLU A 310 -1.93 25.08 46.08
CA GLU A 310 -2.72 25.04 44.85
C GLU A 310 -3.17 23.62 44.52
N ALA A 311 -2.28 22.62 44.63
CA ALA A 311 -2.61 21.22 44.38
C ALA A 311 -3.75 20.72 45.29
N ARG A 312 -3.73 21.04 46.59
CA ARG A 312 -4.82 20.70 47.52
C ARG A 312 -6.14 21.38 47.17
N ARG A 313 -6.09 22.64 46.74
CA ARG A 313 -7.29 23.37 46.28
C ARG A 313 -7.85 22.77 45.01
N LEU A 314 -6.99 22.34 44.08
CA LEU A 314 -7.39 21.63 42.86
C LEU A 314 -8.03 20.28 43.19
N ALA A 315 -7.49 19.52 44.14
CA ALA A 315 -8.10 18.27 44.61
C ALA A 315 -9.51 18.52 45.15
N LYS A 316 -9.67 19.44 46.11
CA LYS A 316 -10.99 19.79 46.68
C LYS A 316 -12.01 20.25 45.65
N GLY A 317 -11.56 20.86 44.55
CA GLY A 317 -12.40 21.26 43.42
C GLY A 317 -12.67 20.16 42.38
N GLY A 318 -12.23 18.92 42.61
CA GLY A 318 -12.34 17.80 41.67
C GLY A 318 -11.43 17.91 40.43
N GLY A 319 -10.44 18.79 40.49
CA GLY A 319 -9.52 19.10 39.41
C GLY A 319 -8.31 18.16 39.31
N LEU A 320 -7.90 17.51 40.41
CA LEU A 320 -6.87 16.48 40.36
C LEU A 320 -7.46 15.10 40.06
N ARG A 321 -6.75 14.32 39.25
CA ARG A 321 -7.12 12.96 38.90
C ARG A 321 -5.95 12.00 39.09
N VAL A 322 -6.23 10.81 39.60
CA VAL A 322 -5.32 9.67 39.72
C VAL A 322 -5.93 8.51 38.95
N ASN A 323 -5.22 7.97 37.97
CA ASN A 323 -5.69 6.87 37.10
C ASN A 323 -7.10 7.10 36.57
N ASP A 324 -7.29 8.28 35.98
CA ASP A 324 -8.55 8.76 35.40
C ASP A 324 -9.74 8.93 36.38
N LYS A 325 -9.54 8.75 37.69
CA LYS A 325 -10.55 9.03 38.73
C LYS A 325 -10.26 10.38 39.40
N ALA A 326 -11.30 11.19 39.65
CA ALA A 326 -11.13 12.45 40.38
C ALA A 326 -10.80 12.18 41.85
N GLU A 327 -9.80 12.87 42.37
CA GLU A 327 -9.38 12.77 43.77
C GLU A 327 -9.66 14.09 44.49
N THR A 328 -10.42 14.01 45.57
CA THR A 328 -10.84 15.18 46.36
C THR A 328 -9.94 15.46 47.54
N ASP A 329 -9.17 14.47 47.97
CA ASP A 329 -8.21 14.61 49.06
C ASP A 329 -6.79 14.83 48.51
N GLY A 330 -6.32 16.07 48.59
CA GLY A 330 -4.95 16.42 48.19
C GLY A 330 -3.88 15.90 49.13
N ASP A 331 -4.25 15.50 50.35
CA ASP A 331 -3.34 14.91 51.34
C ASP A 331 -3.32 13.37 51.28
N ARG A 332 -4.04 12.78 50.32
CA ARG A 332 -3.99 11.34 50.06
C ARG A 332 -2.57 10.89 49.75
N THR A 333 -2.15 9.82 50.42
CA THR A 333 -0.89 9.13 50.14
C THR A 333 -1.07 8.14 48.99
N LEU A 334 -0.20 8.25 47.98
CA LEU A 334 -0.08 7.30 46.87
C LEU A 334 1.00 6.28 47.18
N THR A 335 0.71 5.02 46.86
CA THR A 335 1.59 3.87 47.12
C THR A 335 1.73 2.99 45.87
N ASP A 336 2.50 1.91 45.95
CA ASP A 336 2.62 0.90 44.89
C ASP A 336 1.27 0.31 44.46
N ALA A 337 0.29 0.24 45.36
CA ALA A 337 -1.08 -0.18 45.07
C ALA A 337 -1.82 0.71 44.05
N ASP A 338 -1.32 1.92 43.80
CA ASP A 338 -1.86 2.86 42.81
C ASP A 338 -1.23 2.70 41.42
N LEU A 339 -0.27 1.79 41.24
CA LEU A 339 0.32 1.51 39.93
C LEU A 339 -0.68 0.78 39.04
N VAL A 340 -0.85 1.29 37.83
CA VAL A 340 -1.57 0.63 36.74
C VAL A 340 -0.59 0.49 35.60
N GLU A 341 -0.29 -0.77 35.24
CA GLU A 341 0.65 -1.09 34.14
C GLU A 341 2.05 -0.46 34.33
N GLY A 342 2.49 -0.38 35.60
CA GLY A 342 3.83 0.09 35.97
C GLY A 342 3.98 1.62 36.09
N VAL A 343 2.89 2.39 35.96
CA VAL A 343 2.90 3.85 36.12
C VAL A 343 1.68 4.33 36.91
N ILE A 344 1.73 5.57 37.43
CA ILE A 344 0.56 6.28 37.96
C ILE A 344 0.24 7.44 37.03
N LYS A 345 -0.98 7.51 36.51
CA LYS A 345 -1.42 8.61 35.65
C LYS A 345 -1.98 9.74 36.50
N LEU A 346 -1.27 10.87 36.57
CA LEU A 346 -1.71 12.08 37.25
C LEU A 346 -2.22 13.13 36.27
N GLY A 347 -3.32 13.80 36.61
CA GLY A 347 -3.89 14.85 35.76
C GLY A 347 -4.41 16.05 36.54
N ALA A 348 -4.21 17.24 35.97
CA ALA A 348 -4.88 18.48 36.37
C ALA A 348 -5.91 18.86 35.29
N GLY A 349 -7.18 18.58 35.56
CA GLY A 349 -8.28 18.69 34.60
C GLY A 349 -8.19 17.63 33.49
N LYS A 350 -8.71 17.97 32.29
CA LYS A 350 -8.75 17.05 31.13
C LYS A 350 -7.57 17.19 30.15
N LYS A 351 -6.74 18.23 30.31
CA LYS A 351 -5.72 18.61 29.29
C LYS A 351 -4.28 18.51 29.77
N LYS A 352 -4.01 18.60 31.08
CA LYS A 352 -2.65 18.44 31.63
C LYS A 352 -2.55 17.09 32.30
N ILE A 353 -1.78 16.18 31.72
CA ILE A 353 -1.59 14.81 32.19
C ILE A 353 -0.09 14.54 32.23
N VAL A 354 0.38 13.88 33.28
CA VAL A 354 1.77 13.46 33.48
C VAL A 354 1.75 12.00 33.95
N LEU A 355 2.67 11.18 33.45
CA LEU A 355 2.87 9.82 33.91
C LEU A 355 3.94 9.81 35.00
N ILE A 356 3.64 9.20 36.14
CA ILE A 356 4.60 8.99 37.22
C ILE A 356 5.15 7.59 37.07
N LYS A 357 6.45 7.48 36.81
CA LYS A 357 7.12 6.21 36.58
C LYS A 357 8.09 5.93 37.74
N PRO A 358 7.86 4.88 38.55
CA PRO A 358 8.88 4.42 39.49
C PRO A 358 10.08 3.85 38.73
N VAL A 359 11.29 4.25 39.11
CA VAL A 359 12.57 3.78 38.58
C VAL A 359 13.48 3.20 39.65
#